data_AF-A0A1Y6G6X2-F1
#
_entry.id   AF-A0A1Y6G6X2-F1
#
_cell.length_a   1.000
_cell.length_b   1.000
_cell.length_c   1.000
_cell.angle_alpha   90.00
_cell.angle_beta   90.00
_cell.angle_gamma   90.00
#
_symmetry.space_group_name_H-M   'P 1'
#
loop_
_entity.id
_entity.type
_entity.pdbx_description
1 polymer ?
#
loop_
_entity_poly.entity_id
_entity_poly.type
_entity_poly.pdbx_seq_one_letter_code
_entity_poly.pdbx_strand_id
1 'polypeptide(L)'
;MSLELIDIALAERQPHPKLAERMTGKVRAVLTETIGGQEIRHEIMVPVWMDIQTGMSEEDIELGLMVKAADIVGRLKQHMGTPAD
;
A
#
# COMPACT_ATOMS: atom_id res chain seq x y z
N MET A 1 6.14 -11.20 16.95
CA MET A 1 5.50 -9.87 16.98
C MET A 1 4.68 -9.76 15.69
N SER A 2 3.42 -9.31 15.75
CA SER A 2 2.57 -9.21 14.55
C SER A 2 2.18 -7.76 14.30
N LEU A 3 2.57 -7.26 13.13
CA LEU A 3 1.99 -6.04 12.57
C LEU A 3 0.58 -6.34 12.07
N GLU A 4 -0.37 -5.46 12.34
CA GLU A 4 -1.74 -5.53 11.87
C GLU A 4 -2.04 -4.32 10.98
N LEU A 5 -2.74 -4.53 9.86
CA LEU A 5 -3.14 -3.43 8.97
C LEU A 5 -4.53 -2.98 9.41
N ILE A 6 -4.65 -1.75 9.89
CA ILE A 6 -5.91 -1.23 10.45
C ILE A 6 -6.60 -0.22 9.53
N ASP A 7 -5.87 0.41 8.62
CA ASP A 7 -6.42 1.38 7.67
C ASP A 7 -5.56 1.43 6.39
N ILE A 8 -6.21 1.60 5.24
CA ILE A 8 -5.56 1.76 3.94
C ILE A 8 -6.41 2.66 3.05
N ALA A 9 -5.80 3.69 2.45
CA ALA A 9 -6.51 4.64 1.60
C ALA A 9 -5.61 5.20 0.51
N LEU A 10 -6.15 5.40 -0.69
CA LEU A 10 -5.46 6.13 -1.76
C LEU A 10 -5.35 7.61 -1.36
N ALA A 11 -4.13 8.14 -1.31
CA ALA A 11 -3.87 9.54 -0.94
C ALA A 11 -3.71 10.43 -2.18
N GLU A 12 -3.04 9.91 -3.21
CA GLU A 12 -2.87 10.60 -4.50
C GLU A 12 -2.84 9.58 -5.63
N ARG A 13 -3.33 10.00 -6.81
CA ARG A 13 -3.06 9.32 -8.08
C ARG A 13 -2.80 10.35 -9.18
N GLN A 14 -1.92 10.01 -10.11
CA GLN A 14 -1.62 10.83 -11.27
C GLN A 14 -1.07 9.97 -12.42
N PRO A 15 -1.31 10.34 -13.68
CA PRO A 15 -0.67 9.71 -14.82
C PRO A 15 0.85 9.70 -14.68
N HIS A 16 1.51 8.62 -15.12
CA HIS A 16 2.95 8.55 -15.08
C HIS A 16 3.55 9.58 -16.06
N PRO A 17 4.57 10.37 -15.66
CA PRO A 17 5.05 11.51 -16.46
C PRO A 17 5.67 11.16 -17.82
N LYS A 18 6.03 9.89 -18.02
CA LYS A 18 6.70 9.40 -19.24
C LYS A 18 6.07 8.16 -19.88
N LEU A 19 5.10 7.52 -19.22
CA LEU A 19 4.54 6.24 -19.66
C LEU A 19 3.04 6.42 -19.80
N ALA A 20 2.57 6.53 -21.06
CA ALA A 20 1.21 6.99 -21.37
C ALA A 20 0.12 6.09 -20.76
N GLU A 21 0.37 4.78 -20.71
CA GLU A 21 -0.61 3.78 -20.24
C GLU A 21 -0.34 3.37 -18.80
N ARG A 22 0.18 4.28 -17.95
CA ARG A 22 0.50 3.98 -16.56
C ARG A 22 -0.05 5.02 -15.62
N MET A 23 -0.72 4.56 -14.57
CA MET A 23 -1.12 5.37 -13.42
C MET A 23 -0.11 5.16 -12.29
N THR A 24 0.23 6.24 -11.61
CA THR A 24 0.98 6.22 -10.34
C THR A 24 0.09 6.66 -9.21
N GLY A 25 0.36 6.21 -7.99
CA GLY A 25 -0.30 6.71 -6.81
C GLY A 25 0.53 6.52 -5.54
N LYS A 26 0.10 7.16 -4.47
CA LYS A 26 0.56 6.84 -3.12
C LYS A 26 -0.63 6.41 -2.29
N VAL A 27 -0.47 5.28 -1.62
CA VAL A 27 -1.48 4.73 -0.72
C VAL A 27 -0.95 4.88 0.69
N ARG A 28 -1.74 5.52 1.56
CA ARG A 28 -1.47 5.58 2.99
C ARG A 28 -1.90 4.25 3.60
N ALA A 29 -1.00 3.58 4.30
CA ALA A 29 -1.31 2.39 5.08
C ALA A 29 -0.95 2.64 6.55
N VAL A 30 -1.86 2.24 7.44
CA VAL A 30 -1.67 2.36 8.88
C VAL A 30 -1.56 0.97 9.48
N LEU A 31 -0.41 0.72 10.10
CA LEU A 31 -0.10 -0.52 10.79
C LEU A 31 -0.11 -0.29 12.30
N THR A 32 -0.49 -1.31 13.06
CA THR A 32 -0.30 -1.34 14.52
C THR A 32 0.48 -2.57 14.93
N GLU A 33 1.25 -2.47 16.00
CA GLU A 33 1.83 -3.61 16.69
C GLU A 33 1.84 -3.39 18.20
N THR A 34 1.87 -4.47 18.97
CA THR A 34 2.02 -4.40 20.43
C THR A 34 3.44 -4.74 20.83
N ILE A 35 4.15 -3.80 21.45
CA ILE A 35 5.50 -3.99 22.01
C ILE A 35 5.45 -3.73 23.52
N GLY A 36 5.79 -4.73 24.33
CA GLY A 36 5.82 -4.57 25.79
C GLY A 36 4.48 -4.19 26.41
N GLY A 37 3.35 -4.56 25.78
CA GLY A 37 2.00 -4.19 26.23
C GLY A 37 1.54 -2.79 25.77
N GLN A 38 2.37 -2.06 25.04
CA GLN A 38 2.02 -0.78 24.43
C GLN A 38 1.67 -0.97 22.96
N GLU A 39 0.55 -0.40 22.52
CA GLU A 39 0.18 -0.31 21.10
C GLU A 39 0.98 0.82 20.44
N ILE A 40 1.66 0.49 19.35
CA ILE A 40 2.43 1.42 18.53
C ILE A 40 1.81 1.47 17.15
N ARG A 41 1.55 2.69 16.66
CA ARG A 41 0.96 2.95 15.35
C ARG A 41 2.02 3.46 14.38
N HIS A 42 2.08 2.85 13.21
CA HIS A 42 2.96 3.22 12.11
C HIS A 42 2.12 3.69 10.92
N GLU A 43 2.42 4.86 10.39
CA GLU A 43 1.84 5.33 9.13
C GLU A 43 2.92 5.32 8.05
N ILE A 44 2.63 4.66 6.93
CA ILE A 44 3.54 4.58 5.80
C ILE A 44 2.84 4.99 4.51
N MET A 45 3.58 5.70 3.66
CA MET A 45 3.15 6.03 2.31
C MET A 45 3.76 5.05 1.32
N VAL A 46 2.91 4.26 0.68
CA VAL A 46 3.32 3.20 -0.25
C VAL A 46 3.18 3.73 -1.68
N PRO A 47 4.29 4.02 -2.39
CA PRO A 47 4.22 4.36 -3.80
C PRO A 47 3.87 3.11 -4.62
N VAL A 48 2.87 3.25 -5.49
CA VAL A 48 2.37 2.19 -6.35
C VAL A 48 2.15 2.69 -7.76
N TRP A 49 2.13 1.77 -8.71
CA TRP A 49 1.79 2.06 -10.09
C TRP A 49 1.06 0.88 -10.71
N MET A 50 0.23 1.14 -11.71
CA MET A 50 -0.39 0.10 -12.53
C MET A 50 -0.51 0.53 -13.99
N ASP A 51 -0.47 -0.43 -14.89
CA ASP A 51 -0.80 -0.20 -16.28
C ASP A 51 -2.31 -0.05 -16.45
N ILE A 52 -2.73 0.88 -17.29
CA ILE A 52 -4.12 1.21 -17.57
C ILE A 52 -4.50 0.58 -18.90
N GLN A 53 -5.68 -0.02 -18.95
CA GLN A 53 -6.23 -0.60 -20.17
C GLN A 53 -7.49 0.16 -20.58
N THR A 54 -7.78 0.16 -21.88
CA THR A 54 -9.02 0.74 -22.41
C THR A 54 -10.23 0.10 -21.74
N GLY A 55 -11.11 0.94 -21.18
CA GLY A 55 -12.34 0.50 -20.53
C GLY A 55 -12.26 0.33 -19.01
N MET A 56 -11.09 0.52 -18.39
CA MET A 56 -11.01 0.63 -16.93
C MET A 56 -11.71 1.90 -16.45
N SER A 57 -12.58 1.77 -15.44
CA SER A 57 -13.16 2.93 -14.76
C SER A 57 -12.14 3.59 -13.82
N GLU A 58 -12.48 4.76 -13.28
CA GLU A 58 -11.64 5.39 -12.27
C GLU A 58 -11.57 4.55 -10.99
N GLU A 59 -12.69 3.93 -10.61
CA GLU A 59 -12.79 3.03 -9.46
C GLU A 59 -11.95 1.76 -9.65
N ASP A 60 -11.89 1.20 -10.87
CA ASP A 60 -11.01 0.07 -11.18
C ASP A 60 -9.53 0.43 -10.98
N ILE A 61 -9.14 1.63 -11.40
CA ILE A 61 -7.77 2.15 -11.25
C ILE A 61 -7.46 2.37 -9.76
N GLU A 62 -8.37 3.00 -9.01
CA GLU A 62 -8.19 3.22 -7.58
C GLU A 62 -8.06 1.91 -6.81
N LEU A 63 -8.98 0.96 -7.05
CA LEU A 63 -8.93 -0.37 -6.47
C LEU A 63 -7.62 -1.09 -6.83
N GLY A 64 -7.19 -1.03 -8.09
CA GLY A 64 -5.95 -1.66 -8.55
C GLY A 64 -4.70 -1.11 -7.85
N LEU A 65 -4.63 0.21 -7.64
CA LEU A 65 -3.55 0.84 -6.87
C LEU A 65 -3.58 0.41 -5.40
N MET A 66 -4.76 0.37 -4.77
CA MET A 66 -4.91 -0.09 -3.38
C MET A 66 -4.54 -1.57 -3.21
N VAL A 67 -4.95 -2.45 -4.12
CA VAL A 67 -4.59 -3.88 -4.09
C VAL A 67 -3.08 -4.07 -4.19
N LYS A 68 -2.41 -3.33 -5.07
CA LYS A 68 -0.94 -3.36 -5.16
C LYS A 68 -0.27 -2.87 -3.87
N ALA A 69 -0.80 -1.84 -3.24
CA ALA A 69 -0.28 -1.35 -1.97
C ALA A 69 -0.47 -2.37 -0.84
N ALA A 70 -1.64 -2.99 -0.76
CA ALA A 70 -1.94 -4.04 0.20
C ALA A 70 -0.99 -5.25 0.06
N ASP A 71 -0.67 -5.65 -1.18
CA ASP A 71 0.31 -6.69 -1.47
C ASP A 71 1.74 -6.32 -1.01
N ILE A 72 2.17 -5.06 -1.25
CA ILE A 72 3.45 -4.55 -0.71
C ILE A 72 3.45 -4.59 0.82
N VAL A 73 2.40 -4.10 1.46
CA VAL A 73 2.25 -4.10 2.93
C VAL A 73 2.27 -5.53 3.47
N GLY A 74 1.56 -6.46 2.82
CA GLY A 74 1.56 -7.88 3.18
C GLY A 74 2.97 -8.47 3.20
N ARG A 75 3.77 -8.21 2.15
CA ARG A 75 5.19 -8.61 2.12
C ARG A 75 5.99 -7.94 3.23
N LEU A 76 5.79 -6.65 3.48
CA LEU A 76 6.52 -5.90 4.50
C LEU A 76 6.31 -6.52 5.89
N LYS A 77 5.06 -6.85 6.22
CA LYS A 77 4.69 -7.54 7.46
C LYS A 77 5.36 -8.90 7.59
N GLN A 78 5.46 -9.68 6.50
CA GLN A 78 6.13 -10.99 6.51
C GLN A 78 7.63 -10.87 6.81
N HIS A 79 8.30 -9.86 6.26
CA HIS A 79 9.74 -9.66 6.47
C HIS A 79 10.05 -9.11 7.86
N MET A 80 9.19 -8.25 8.42
CA MET A 80 9.37 -7.71 9.78
C MET A 80 8.96 -8.70 10.89
N GLY A 81 8.04 -9.63 10.60
CA GLY A 81 7.61 -10.67 11.54
C GLY A 81 8.61 -11.81 11.74
N THR A 82 9.67 -11.87 10.92
CA THR A 82 10.74 -12.86 11.05
C THR A 82 11.82 -12.28 11.97
N PRO A 83 12.10 -12.88 13.14
CA PRO A 83 13.24 -12.46 13.95
C PRO A 83 14.51 -12.56 13.09
N ALA A 84 15.37 -11.54 13.12
CA ALA A 84 16.71 -11.68 12.60
C ALA A 84 17.43 -12.75 13.44
N ASP A 85 17.84 -13.86 12.81
CA ASP A 85 18.73 -14.86 13.41
C ASP A 85 20.07 -14.24 13.84
#